data_AF-A0A382FK63-F1
#
_entry.id   AF-A0A382FK63-F1
#
_cell.length_a   1.000
_cell.length_b   1.000
_cell.length_c   1.000
_cell.angle_alpha   90.00
_cell.angle_beta   90.00
_cell.angle_gamma   90.00
#
_symmetry.space_group_name_H-M   'P 1'
#
loop_
_entity.id
_entity.type
_entity.pdbx_description
1 polymer ?
#
loop_
_entity_poly.entity_id
_entity_poly.type
_entity_poly.pdbx_seq_one_letter_code
_entity_poly.pdbx_strand_id
1 'polypeptide(L)'
;MNLKRDLVKYVRDKAKSGYKKETQCYICGDTERLEFHHFYGMTELLESWLKARKLTITSADEIMSLREIFIKEYYNEIYYEAATLCKPHHMRLHSIYGKRPKLVTALKQKRWVKIQRGKNGMV
;
A
#
# COMPACT_ATOMS: atom_id res chain seq x y z
N MET A 1 -23.78 -11.81 -4.85
CA MET A 1 -22.57 -11.31 -4.14
C MET A 1 -23.03 -10.20 -3.21
N ASN A 2 -22.99 -10.40 -1.88
CA ASN A 2 -23.56 -9.44 -0.91
C ASN A 2 -22.47 -8.50 -0.36
N LEU A 3 -21.68 -7.92 -1.27
CA LEU A 3 -20.60 -7.01 -0.91
C LEU A 3 -21.06 -5.57 -1.11
N LYS A 4 -20.96 -4.76 -0.05
CA LYS A 4 -21.29 -3.32 -0.10
C LYS A 4 -20.12 -2.46 -0.63
N ARG A 5 -18.92 -3.06 -0.78
CA ARG A 5 -17.67 -2.40 -1.16
C ARG A 5 -16.67 -3.41 -1.71
N ASP A 6 -15.62 -2.93 -2.37
CA ASP A 6 -14.50 -3.76 -2.83
C ASP A 6 -13.86 -4.52 -1.66
N LEU A 7 -13.45 -5.77 -1.88
CA LEU A 7 -12.89 -6.65 -0.84
C LEU A 7 -11.71 -6.00 -0.10
N VAL A 8 -10.82 -5.34 -0.84
CA VAL A 8 -9.65 -4.66 -0.27
C VAL A 8 -10.02 -3.57 0.75
N LYS A 9 -11.22 -2.98 0.67
CA LYS A 9 -11.66 -1.96 1.64
C LYS A 9 -11.88 -2.57 3.02
N TYR A 10 -12.45 -3.78 3.11
CA TYR A 10 -12.62 -4.49 4.39
C TYR A 10 -11.28 -4.78 5.08
N VAL A 11 -10.24 -5.06 4.29
CA VAL A 11 -8.87 -5.27 4.76
C VAL A 11 -8.22 -3.95 5.18
N ARG A 12 -8.28 -2.93 4.31
CA ARG A 12 -7.71 -1.60 4.56
C ARG A 12 -8.27 -0.97 5.83
N ASP A 13 -9.58 -1.07 6.05
CA ASP A 13 -10.23 -0.47 7.21
C ASP A 13 -9.72 -1.08 8.52
N LYS A 14 -9.36 -2.38 8.54
CA LYS A 14 -8.69 -3.02 9.67
C LYS A 14 -7.22 -2.62 9.78
N ALA A 15 -6.50 -2.59 8.66
CA ALA A 15 -5.06 -2.37 8.66
C ALA A 15 -4.67 -0.92 8.99
N LYS A 16 -5.49 0.05 8.60
CA LYS A 16 -5.17 1.49 8.62
C LYS A 16 -4.77 2.02 10.00
N SER A 17 -5.32 1.49 11.08
CA SER A 17 -4.97 1.91 12.44
C SER A 17 -3.52 1.59 12.82
N GLY A 18 -2.87 0.64 12.14
CA GLY A 18 -1.47 0.29 12.36
C GLY A 18 -0.47 1.02 11.47
N TYR A 19 -0.93 1.90 10.56
CA TYR A 19 -0.01 2.63 9.68
C TYR A 19 0.80 3.65 10.47
N LYS A 20 2.12 3.53 10.38
CA LYS A 20 3.07 4.50 10.95
C LYS A 20 3.40 5.54 9.90
N LYS A 21 2.57 6.58 9.84
CA LYS A 21 2.82 7.71 8.95
C LYS A 21 3.80 8.66 9.62
N GLU A 22 4.88 8.98 8.92
CA GLU A 22 5.91 9.90 9.38
C GLU A 22 5.41 11.34 9.37
N THR A 23 6.14 12.23 10.05
CA THR A 23 5.85 13.66 10.13
C THR A 23 6.33 14.45 8.91
N GLN A 24 7.10 13.83 8.03
CA GLN A 24 7.66 14.47 6.84
C GLN A 24 7.71 13.54 5.63
N CYS A 25 7.72 14.14 4.45
CA CYS A 25 7.91 13.46 3.18
C CYS A 25 9.31 12.87 3.12
N TYR A 26 9.39 11.57 2.87
CA TYR A 26 10.67 10.86 2.76
C TYR A 26 11.55 11.41 1.63
N ILE A 27 10.96 11.97 0.56
CA ILE A 27 11.72 12.50 -0.58
C ILE A 27 12.27 13.90 -0.32
N CYS A 28 11.50 14.82 0.24
CA CYS A 28 11.85 16.24 0.26
C CYS A 28 11.71 16.94 1.62
N GLY A 29 11.33 16.23 2.68
CA GLY A 29 11.17 16.80 4.02
C GLY A 29 9.92 17.66 4.24
N ASP A 30 9.12 17.90 3.19
CA ASP A 30 7.84 18.62 3.31
C ASP A 30 6.95 17.96 4.37
N THR A 31 6.29 18.75 5.21
CA THR A 31 5.46 18.30 6.34
C THR A 31 3.97 18.42 6.04
N GLU A 32 3.60 19.02 4.90
CA GLU A 32 2.21 19.21 4.52
C GLU A 32 1.68 18.11 3.59
N ARG A 33 0.36 17.89 3.66
CA ARG A 33 -0.40 17.03 2.73
C ARG A 33 0.26 15.67 2.49
N LEU A 34 0.71 15.05 3.58
CA LEU A 34 1.37 13.76 3.55
C LEU A 34 0.39 12.62 3.23
N GLU A 35 0.85 11.59 2.56
CA GLU A 35 0.11 10.38 2.20
C GLU A 35 0.96 9.15 2.52
N PHE A 36 0.30 8.06 2.92
CA PHE A 36 0.96 6.78 3.21
C PHE A 36 0.93 5.92 1.95
N HIS A 37 2.09 5.74 1.34
CA HIS A 37 2.24 4.99 0.09
C HIS A 37 2.71 3.57 0.36
N HIS A 38 1.97 2.56 -0.08
CA HIS A 38 2.43 1.17 -0.06
C HIS A 38 3.18 0.82 -1.34
N PHE A 39 4.40 0.29 -1.23
CA PHE A 39 5.15 -0.19 -2.40
C PHE A 39 4.54 -1.46 -3.00
N TYR A 40 3.95 -2.31 -2.16
CA TYR A 40 3.14 -3.45 -2.56
C TYR A 40 1.66 -3.08 -2.40
N GLY A 41 0.97 -2.83 -3.51
CA GLY A 41 -0.42 -2.39 -3.48
C GLY A 41 -1.33 -3.43 -2.82
N MET A 42 -2.08 -3.03 -1.78
CA MET A 42 -2.93 -3.96 -1.02
C MET A 42 -3.96 -4.71 -1.88
N THR A 43 -4.48 -4.10 -2.96
CA THR A 43 -5.41 -4.79 -3.85
C THR A 43 -4.71 -5.94 -4.58
N GLU A 44 -3.53 -5.69 -5.12
CA GLU A 44 -2.74 -6.71 -5.83
C GLU A 44 -2.28 -7.83 -4.89
N LEU A 45 -1.90 -7.49 -3.65
CA LEU A 45 -1.56 -8.46 -2.61
C LEU A 45 -2.76 -9.36 -2.29
N LEU A 46 -3.93 -8.76 -2.03
CA LEU A 46 -5.13 -9.50 -1.68
C LEU A 46 -5.60 -10.42 -2.82
N GLU A 47 -5.66 -9.89 -4.04
CA GLU A 47 -6.06 -10.66 -5.22
C GLU A 47 -5.09 -11.85 -5.45
N SER A 48 -3.78 -11.61 -5.33
CA SER A 48 -2.77 -12.67 -5.47
C SER A 48 -2.90 -13.73 -4.37
N TRP A 49 -3.14 -13.31 -3.14
CA TRP A 49 -3.30 -14.21 -1.99
C TRP A 49 -4.55 -15.10 -2.09
N LEU A 50 -5.69 -14.51 -2.46
CA LEU A 50 -6.93 -15.24 -2.69
C LEU A 50 -6.76 -16.24 -3.83
N LYS A 51 -6.14 -15.82 -4.94
CA LYS A 51 -5.87 -16.69 -6.09
C LYS A 51 -4.97 -17.87 -5.72
N ALA A 52 -3.87 -17.63 -4.99
CA ALA A 52 -2.95 -18.69 -4.57
C ALA A 52 -3.64 -19.75 -3.69
N ARG A 53 -4.66 -19.33 -2.91
CA ARG A 53 -5.45 -20.21 -2.03
C ARG A 53 -6.73 -20.74 -2.69
N LYS A 54 -6.99 -20.40 -3.95
CA LYS A 54 -8.21 -20.75 -4.68
C LYS A 54 -9.49 -20.33 -3.92
N LEU A 55 -9.43 -19.21 -3.18
CA LEU A 55 -10.55 -18.67 -2.42
C LEU A 55 -11.37 -17.72 -3.28
N THR A 56 -12.68 -17.92 -3.30
CA THR A 56 -13.65 -16.97 -3.87
C THR A 56 -14.50 -16.42 -2.75
N ILE A 57 -14.43 -15.11 -2.52
CA ILE A 57 -15.18 -14.47 -1.45
C ILE A 57 -16.52 -13.97 -1.98
N THR A 58 -17.60 -14.38 -1.33
CA THR A 58 -18.98 -14.09 -1.77
C THR A 58 -19.75 -13.22 -0.78
N SER A 59 -19.26 -13.10 0.45
CA SER A 59 -19.87 -12.34 1.54
C SER A 59 -18.90 -11.41 2.28
N ALA A 60 -19.45 -10.44 3.00
CA ALA A 60 -18.67 -9.54 3.84
C ALA A 60 -18.07 -10.24 5.06
N ASP A 61 -18.79 -11.21 5.63
CA ASP A 61 -18.34 -11.94 6.82
C ASP A 61 -17.10 -12.79 6.51
N GLU A 62 -17.07 -13.44 5.34
CA GLU A 62 -15.91 -14.21 4.87
C GLU A 62 -14.63 -13.34 4.81
N ILE A 63 -14.67 -12.16 4.16
CA ILE A 63 -13.48 -11.29 4.11
C ILE A 63 -13.14 -10.73 5.49
N MET A 64 -14.13 -10.48 6.35
CA MET A 64 -13.90 -9.99 7.70
C MET A 64 -13.20 -11.03 8.59
N SER A 65 -13.49 -12.32 8.41
CA SER A 65 -12.79 -13.41 9.08
C SER A 65 -11.38 -13.64 8.52
N LEU A 66 -11.19 -13.48 7.20
CA LEU A 66 -9.91 -13.76 6.56
C LEU A 66 -8.91 -12.59 6.60
N ARG A 67 -9.38 -11.35 6.74
CA ARG A 67 -8.49 -10.17 6.67
C ARG A 67 -7.40 -10.19 7.72
N GLU A 68 -7.63 -10.78 8.89
CA GLU A 68 -6.61 -10.83 9.94
C GLU A 68 -5.48 -11.78 9.59
N ILE A 69 -5.81 -12.93 8.97
CA ILE A 69 -4.84 -13.89 8.45
C ILE A 69 -4.03 -13.23 7.33
N PHE A 70 -4.70 -12.59 6.36
CA PHE A 70 -4.05 -11.86 5.29
C PHE A 70 -3.09 -10.77 5.82
N ILE A 71 -3.55 -9.96 6.78
CA ILE A 71 -2.73 -8.89 7.38
C ILE A 71 -1.52 -9.47 8.12
N LYS A 72 -1.68 -10.59 8.82
CA LYS A 72 -0.59 -11.26 9.52
C LYS A 72 0.47 -11.81 8.55
N GLU A 73 0.05 -12.41 7.44
CA GLU A 73 0.97 -12.96 6.45
C GLU A 73 1.73 -11.89 5.67
N TYR A 74 1.09 -10.77 5.34
CA TYR A 74 1.71 -9.64 4.63
C TYR A 74 2.03 -8.47 5.55
N TYR A 75 2.35 -8.76 6.81
CA TYR A 75 2.57 -7.73 7.83
C TYR A 75 3.69 -6.78 7.42
N ASN A 76 4.78 -7.31 6.87
CA ASN A 76 5.89 -6.48 6.36
C ASN A 76 5.43 -5.57 5.22
N GLU A 77 4.77 -6.12 4.20
CA GLU A 77 4.35 -5.40 3.00
C GLU A 77 3.33 -4.30 3.30
N ILE A 78 2.45 -4.55 4.27
CA ILE A 78 1.38 -3.62 4.66
C ILE A 78 1.93 -2.48 5.52
N TYR A 79 2.84 -2.76 6.45
CA TYR A 79 3.22 -1.79 7.48
C TYR A 79 4.61 -1.20 7.32
N TYR A 80 5.58 -1.94 6.80
CA TYR A 80 6.98 -1.52 6.70
C TYR A 80 7.42 -1.24 5.27
N GLU A 81 6.82 -1.90 4.28
CA GLU A 81 7.08 -1.63 2.87
C GLU A 81 6.23 -0.50 2.33
N ALA A 82 6.36 0.63 3.01
CA ALA A 82 5.65 1.86 2.73
C ALA A 82 6.57 3.07 2.88
N ALA A 83 6.11 4.21 2.36
CA ALA A 83 6.76 5.50 2.57
C ALA A 83 5.72 6.58 2.83
N THR A 84 6.08 7.54 3.67
CA THR A 84 5.31 8.77 3.80
C THR A 84 5.81 9.76 2.76
N LEU A 85 4.93 10.21 1.87
CA LEU A 85 5.25 11.12 0.77
C LEU A 85 4.28 12.30 0.80
N CYS A 86 4.74 13.51 0.48
CA CYS A 86 3.80 14.61 0.21
C CYS A 86 3.01 14.32 -1.07
N LYS A 87 1.79 14.85 -1.15
CA LYS A 87 0.89 14.63 -2.28
C LYS A 87 1.53 14.83 -3.65
N PRO A 88 2.35 15.87 -3.92
CA PRO A 88 3.04 16.01 -5.21
C PRO A 88 3.93 14.81 -5.57
N HIS A 89 4.75 14.35 -4.61
CA HIS A 89 5.64 13.21 -4.82
C HIS A 89 4.89 11.89 -4.93
N HIS A 90 3.84 11.70 -4.15
CA HIS A 90 2.97 10.54 -4.23
C HIS A 90 2.28 10.44 -5.60
N MET A 91 1.72 11.55 -6.09
CA MET A 91 1.09 11.61 -7.41
C MET A 91 2.09 11.41 -8.55
N ARG A 92 3.31 11.94 -8.42
CA ARG A 92 4.38 11.71 -9.41
C ARG A 92 4.82 10.25 -9.46
N LEU A 93 4.89 9.56 -8.32
CA LEU A 93 5.16 8.13 -8.30
C LEU A 93 4.05 7.37 -9.03
N HIS A 94 2.79 7.71 -8.78
CA HIS A 94 1.63 7.11 -9.45
C HIS A 94 1.50 7.46 -10.93
N SER A 95 2.04 8.58 -11.41
CA SER A 95 2.07 8.88 -12.85
C SER A 95 3.06 7.98 -13.61
N ILE A 96 4.08 7.47 -12.92
CA ILE A 96 5.11 6.58 -13.52
C ILE A 96 4.67 5.11 -13.46
N TYR A 97 4.18 4.64 -12.31
CA TYR A 97 3.88 3.23 -12.09
C TYR A 97 2.38 2.90 -12.16
N GLY A 98 1.53 3.91 -12.32
CA GLY A 98 0.08 3.78 -12.28
C GLY A 98 -0.50 3.78 -10.86
N LYS A 99 -1.82 3.89 -10.75
CA LYS A 99 -2.57 3.86 -9.47
C LYS A 99 -2.62 2.46 -8.83
N ARG A 100 -2.49 1.41 -9.64
CA ARG A 100 -2.44 -0.01 -9.24
C ARG A 100 -1.20 -0.68 -9.86
N PRO A 101 0.02 -0.35 -9.40
CA PRO A 101 1.23 -0.95 -9.94
C PRO A 101 1.30 -2.44 -9.60
N LYS A 102 1.77 -3.27 -10.55
CA LYS A 102 2.00 -4.71 -10.32
C LYS A 102 3.02 -4.93 -9.19
N LEU A 103 2.86 -5.99 -8.39
CA LEU A 103 3.75 -6.31 -7.26
C LEU A 103 5.24 -6.37 -7.64
N VAL A 104 5.55 -6.84 -8.86
CA VAL A 104 6.93 -6.91 -9.39
C VAL A 104 7.64 -5.55 -9.50
N THR A 105 6.91 -4.44 -9.45
CA THR A 105 7.50 -3.09 -9.53
C THR A 105 7.83 -2.50 -8.16
N ALA A 106 7.48 -3.14 -7.04
CA ALA A 106 7.68 -2.60 -5.70
C ALA A 106 9.14 -2.16 -5.45
N LEU A 107 10.11 -3.00 -5.82
CA LEU A 107 11.53 -2.66 -5.69
C LEU A 107 11.95 -1.49 -6.60
N LYS A 108 11.34 -1.36 -7.78
CA LYS A 108 11.57 -0.22 -8.69
C LYS A 108 11.02 1.07 -8.10
N GLN A 109 9.83 1.02 -7.50
CA GLN A 109 9.21 2.16 -6.81
C GLN A 109 10.09 2.62 -5.63
N LYS A 110 10.55 1.71 -4.76
CA LYS A 110 11.49 2.02 -3.67
C LYS A 110 12.77 2.67 -4.18
N ARG A 111 13.38 2.11 -5.23
CA ARG A 111 14.59 2.67 -5.84
C ARG A 111 14.35 4.07 -6.38
N TRP A 112 13.22 4.29 -7.05
CA TRP A 112 12.84 5.61 -7.55
C TRP A 112 12.71 6.62 -6.40
N VAL A 113 12.03 6.25 -5.31
CA VAL A 113 11.88 7.10 -4.11
C VAL A 113 13.25 7.47 -3.53
N LYS A 114 14.16 6.50 -3.38
CA LYS A 114 15.54 6.75 -2.91
C LYS A 114 16.31 7.70 -3.84
N ILE A 115 16.19 7.52 -5.15
CA ILE A 115 16.83 8.41 -6.14
C ILE A 115 16.26 9.82 -6.02
N GLN A 116 14.94 9.99 -5.91
CA GLN A 116 14.35 11.32 -5.76
C GLN A 116 14.78 11.97 -4.44
N ARG A 117 14.87 11.19 -3.35
CA ARG A 117 15.36 11.66 -2.07
C ARG A 117 16.76 12.28 -2.20
N GLY A 118 17.70 11.57 -2.82
CA GLY A 118 19.05 12.09 -3.09
C GLY A 118 19.06 13.34 -3.97
N LYS A 119 18.18 13.42 -4.98
CA LYS A 119 18.03 14.62 -5.82
C LYS A 119 17.52 15.86 -5.07
N ASN A 120 16.87 15.67 -3.93
CA ASN A 120 16.40 16.75 -3.05
C ASN A 120 17.40 17.04 -1.92
N GLY A 121 18.64 16.52 -1.98
CA GLY A 121 19.67 16.77 -0.97
C GLY A 121 19.43 16.08 0.38
N MET A 122 18.42 15.21 0.45
CA MET A 122 18.10 14.44 1.65
C MET A 122 18.97 13.18 1.62
N VAL A 123 20.10 13.15 2.33
CA VAL A 123 20.94 11.95 2.44
C VAL A 123 20.46 11.06 3.58
#